data_AF-B4YK17-F1
#
_entry.id   AF-B4YK17-F1
#
_cell.length_a   1.000
_cell.length_b   1.000
_cell.length_c   1.000
_cell.angle_alpha   90.00
_cell.angle_beta   90.00
_cell.angle_gamma   90.00
#
_symmetry.space_group_name_H-M   'P 1'
#
loop_
_entity.id
_entity.type
_entity.pdbx_description
1 polymer ?
#
loop_
_entity_poly.entity_id
_entity_poly.type
_entity_poly.pdbx_seq_one_letter_code
_entity_poly.pdbx_strand_id
1 'polypeptide(L)'
;MMRQISFWLLATASLNCYAWSATSDDKWRSGWGQGVSELQVTQGSGNKIDVTCASPTDLPGGSTVKFTVAGNSVESGEILTIFDNEKPETFQTNSRGYIESSSRAWASNFTYLLEKFKKHRKVYVRFPDGNEATFTLKGASKAIVDSDCKAAFYYY
;
A
#
# COMPACT_ATOMS: atom_id res chain seq x y z
N MET A 1 8.49 -51.75 40.21
CA MET A 1 9.21 -50.49 39.95
C MET A 1 8.87 -50.04 38.53
N MET A 2 7.84 -49.18 38.36
CA MET A 2 7.35 -48.74 37.04
C MET A 2 7.89 -47.33 36.77
N ARG A 3 8.72 -47.15 35.73
CA ARG A 3 9.16 -45.84 35.23
C ARG A 3 8.06 -45.25 34.35
N GLN A 4 7.43 -44.18 34.82
CA GLN A 4 6.59 -43.33 33.96
C GLN A 4 7.49 -42.58 32.97
N ILE A 5 7.15 -42.66 31.68
CA ILE A 5 7.75 -41.85 30.62
C ILE A 5 6.78 -40.70 30.37
N SER A 6 7.13 -39.50 30.82
CA SER A 6 6.36 -38.28 30.60
C SER A 6 6.53 -37.83 29.14
N PHE A 7 5.45 -37.89 28.35
CA PHE A 7 5.39 -37.30 27.02
C PHE A 7 5.14 -35.79 27.14
N TRP A 8 6.13 -34.98 26.77
CA TRP A 8 5.95 -33.54 26.59
C TRP A 8 5.39 -33.27 25.19
N LEU A 9 4.13 -32.83 25.14
CA LEU A 9 3.51 -32.27 23.93
C LEU A 9 4.03 -30.83 23.75
N LEU A 10 4.94 -30.64 22.79
CA LEU A 10 5.31 -29.32 22.28
C LEU A 10 4.16 -28.81 21.39
N ALA A 11 3.32 -27.94 21.94
CA ALA A 11 2.34 -27.19 21.17
C ALA A 11 3.05 -26.11 20.35
N THR A 12 3.34 -26.38 19.08
CA THR A 12 3.78 -25.37 18.12
C THR A 12 2.61 -24.43 17.81
N ALA A 13 2.58 -23.27 18.46
CA ALA A 13 1.69 -22.17 18.06
C ALA A 13 2.17 -21.62 16.71
N SER A 14 1.58 -22.10 15.62
CA SER A 14 1.74 -21.50 14.30
C SER A 14 1.17 -20.08 14.36
N LEU A 15 2.06 -19.10 14.40
CA LEU A 15 1.72 -17.70 14.20
C LEU A 15 1.06 -17.59 12.82
N ASN A 16 -0.25 -17.37 12.78
CA ASN A 16 -0.97 -17.01 11.57
C ASN A 16 -0.46 -15.63 11.12
N CYS A 17 0.63 -15.61 10.36
CA CYS A 17 0.96 -14.44 9.55
C CYS A 17 -0.17 -14.27 8.54
N TYR A 18 -0.95 -13.20 8.67
CA TYR A 18 -1.98 -12.83 7.69
C TYR A 18 -1.29 -12.36 6.40
N ALA A 19 -0.60 -13.27 5.70
CA ALA A 19 -0.22 -13.05 4.32
C ALA A 19 -1.51 -13.11 3.50
N TRP A 20 -1.90 -11.98 2.90
CA TRP A 20 -3.09 -11.90 2.07
C TRP A 20 -2.94 -12.80 0.83
N SER A 21 -3.48 -14.02 0.88
CA SER A 21 -3.46 -14.97 -0.24
C SER A 21 -4.55 -14.73 -1.29
N ALA A 22 -5.58 -13.92 -0.96
CA ALA A 22 -6.70 -13.61 -1.84
C ALA A 22 -6.58 -12.20 -2.43
N THR A 23 -6.97 -12.03 -3.69
CA THR A 23 -7.16 -10.72 -4.33
C THR A 23 -8.33 -9.98 -3.67
N SER A 24 -8.27 -8.65 -3.65
CA SER A 24 -9.34 -7.77 -3.18
C SER A 24 -9.86 -6.93 -4.34
N ASP A 25 -10.25 -7.63 -5.40
CA ASP A 25 -10.67 -6.99 -6.65
C ASP A 25 -11.85 -6.06 -6.37
N ASP A 26 -11.71 -4.83 -6.83
CA ASP A 26 -12.69 -3.77 -6.69
C ASP A 26 -13.06 -3.41 -5.23
N LYS A 27 -12.26 -3.82 -4.25
CA LYS A 27 -12.54 -3.57 -2.83
C LYS A 27 -11.28 -3.19 -2.07
N TRP A 28 -11.32 -2.01 -1.45
CA TRP A 28 -10.31 -1.61 -0.49
C TRP A 28 -10.39 -2.49 0.76
N ARG A 29 -9.25 -3.06 1.13
CA ARG A 29 -9.02 -3.71 2.42
C ARG A 29 -7.97 -2.95 3.21
N SER A 30 -8.07 -3.03 4.53
CA SER A 30 -7.05 -2.57 5.46
C SER A 30 -6.74 -3.67 6.46
N GLY A 31 -5.53 -3.67 6.98
CA GLY A 31 -5.05 -4.63 7.96
C GLY A 31 -3.81 -4.11 8.67
N TRP A 32 -3.40 -4.86 9.69
CA TRP A 32 -2.15 -4.58 10.41
C TRP A 32 -1.21 -5.77 10.27
N GLY A 33 0.03 -5.51 9.87
CA GLY A 33 1.02 -6.53 9.59
C GLY A 33 2.42 -5.97 9.73
N GLN A 34 3.36 -6.79 10.24
CA GLN A 34 4.78 -6.42 10.36
C GLN A 34 5.05 -5.08 11.07
N GLY A 35 4.18 -4.65 11.99
CA GLY A 35 4.35 -3.38 12.72
C GLY A 35 3.65 -2.17 12.10
N VAL A 36 3.02 -2.30 10.93
CA VAL A 36 2.46 -1.17 10.17
C VAL A 36 1.02 -1.42 9.73
N SER A 37 0.29 -0.34 9.41
CA SER A 37 -1.03 -0.43 8.79
C SER A 37 -0.86 -0.54 7.28
N GLU A 38 -1.48 -1.55 6.67
CA GLU A 38 -1.41 -1.84 5.25
C GLU A 38 -2.80 -1.79 4.64
N LEU A 39 -2.90 -1.17 3.47
CA LEU A 39 -4.14 -1.03 2.73
C LEU A 39 -3.91 -1.40 1.28
N GLN A 40 -4.90 -2.04 0.67
CA GLN A 40 -4.77 -2.49 -0.70
C GLN A 40 -6.10 -2.50 -1.44
N VAL A 41 -6.02 -2.26 -2.74
CA VAL A 41 -7.03 -2.65 -3.71
C VAL A 41 -6.34 -3.35 -4.88
N THR A 42 -6.97 -4.40 -5.42
CA THR A 42 -6.48 -5.10 -6.63
C THR A 42 -7.45 -4.90 -7.78
N GLN A 43 -6.98 -5.14 -9.01
CA GLN A 43 -7.82 -5.11 -10.21
C GLN A 43 -7.38 -6.17 -11.22
N GLY A 44 -7.92 -7.38 -11.12
CA GLY A 44 -7.50 -8.47 -11.99
C GLY A 44 -6.04 -8.87 -11.74
N SER A 45 -5.51 -9.70 -12.63
CA SER A 45 -4.22 -10.36 -12.39
C SER A 45 -3.05 -9.36 -12.41
N GLY A 46 -2.28 -9.34 -11.33
CA GLY A 46 -1.02 -8.60 -11.23
C GLY A 46 -1.16 -7.08 -11.04
N ASN A 47 -2.38 -6.55 -10.89
CA ASN A 47 -2.58 -5.12 -10.66
C ASN A 47 -2.97 -4.87 -9.20
N LYS A 48 -2.26 -3.95 -8.54
CA LYS A 48 -2.59 -3.52 -7.18
C LYS A 48 -2.11 -2.11 -6.87
N ILE A 49 -2.81 -1.46 -5.94
CA ILE A 49 -2.32 -0.30 -5.20
C ILE A 49 -2.08 -0.76 -3.78
N ASP A 50 -0.86 -0.61 -3.29
CA ASP A 50 -0.50 -0.79 -1.88
C ASP A 50 -0.28 0.58 -1.23
N VAL A 51 -0.88 0.78 -0.06
CA VAL A 51 -0.61 1.92 0.81
C VAL A 51 -0.10 1.38 2.13
N THR A 52 1.11 1.76 2.50
CA THR A 52 1.69 1.48 3.81
C THR A 52 1.62 2.75 4.62
N CYS A 53 1.03 2.67 5.81
CA CYS A 53 0.85 3.76 6.74
C CYS A 53 1.67 3.46 7.99
N ALA A 54 2.71 4.26 8.21
CA ALA A 54 3.71 4.01 9.24
C ALA A 54 4.35 5.31 9.71
N SER A 55 4.65 5.39 11.01
CA SER A 55 5.53 6.43 11.53
C SER A 55 6.99 6.14 11.14
N PRO A 56 7.87 7.16 11.08
CA PRO A 56 9.30 6.93 10.83
C PRO A 56 10.00 6.08 11.91
N THR A 57 9.41 5.96 13.10
CA THR A 57 9.91 5.08 14.18
C THR A 57 9.57 3.61 13.95
N ASP A 58 8.44 3.33 13.29
CA ASP A 58 8.00 1.96 13.00
C ASP A 58 8.63 1.44 11.70
N LEU A 59 8.77 2.31 10.69
CA LEU A 59 9.34 1.99 9.40
C LEU A 59 10.24 3.14 8.91
N PRO A 60 11.54 2.91 8.66
CA PRO A 60 12.41 3.93 8.08
C PRO A 60 11.86 4.44 6.73
N GLY A 61 11.61 5.75 6.66
CA GLY A 61 10.95 6.40 5.52
C GLY A 61 9.44 6.59 5.67
N GLY A 62 8.83 5.93 6.67
CA GLY A 62 7.42 6.00 7.05
C GLY A 62 6.45 5.60 5.95
N SER A 63 5.31 6.29 5.86
CA SER A 63 4.23 5.95 4.94
C SER A 63 4.63 6.03 3.45
N THR A 64 4.12 5.09 2.63
CA THR A 64 4.43 5.00 1.18
C THR A 64 3.24 4.51 0.37
N VAL A 65 3.16 4.89 -0.91
CA VAL A 65 2.26 4.27 -1.89
C VAL A 65 3.07 3.52 -2.95
N LYS A 66 2.62 2.33 -3.36
CA LYS A 66 3.17 1.59 -4.49
C LYS A 66 2.07 1.18 -5.46
N PHE A 67 2.29 1.44 -6.74
CA PHE A 67 1.48 0.90 -7.82
C PHE A 67 2.18 -0.33 -8.40
N THR A 68 1.41 -1.38 -8.65
CA THR A 68 1.84 -2.53 -9.43
C THR A 68 0.87 -2.71 -10.58
N VAL A 69 1.38 -2.83 -11.81
CA VAL A 69 0.60 -3.05 -13.03
C VAL A 69 1.23 -4.19 -13.81
N ALA A 70 0.43 -5.16 -14.21
CA ALA A 70 0.87 -6.39 -14.87
C ALA A 70 2.02 -7.12 -14.12
N GLY A 71 2.02 -7.04 -12.78
CA GLY A 71 3.05 -7.63 -11.91
C GLY A 71 4.33 -6.81 -11.75
N ASN A 72 4.45 -5.65 -12.41
CA ASN A 72 5.64 -4.79 -12.38
C ASN A 72 5.37 -3.50 -11.60
N SER A 73 6.44 -2.80 -11.21
CA SER A 73 6.38 -1.44 -10.66
C SER A 73 7.42 -0.55 -11.35
N VAL A 74 7.16 0.75 -11.44
CA VAL A 74 8.14 1.72 -11.94
C VAL A 74 9.12 2.06 -10.82
N GLU A 75 10.41 1.82 -11.04
CA GLU A 75 11.48 2.26 -10.14
C GLU A 75 12.16 3.50 -10.70
N SER A 76 12.47 4.48 -9.85
CA SER A 76 13.16 5.72 -10.23
C SER A 76 12.57 6.41 -11.46
N GLY A 77 11.24 6.48 -11.51
CA GLY A 77 10.53 6.98 -12.68
C GLY A 77 9.17 7.59 -12.39
N GLU A 78 8.52 7.99 -13.48
CA GLU A 78 7.25 8.70 -13.44
C GLU A 78 6.09 7.77 -13.78
N ILE A 79 5.02 7.88 -12.99
CA ILE A 79 3.74 7.20 -13.23
C ILE A 79 2.73 8.24 -13.66
N LEU A 80 2.07 8.04 -14.80
CA LEU A 80 0.93 8.84 -15.23
C LEU A 80 -0.34 8.33 -14.55
N THR A 81 -1.12 9.25 -14.01
CA THR A 81 -2.41 8.97 -13.37
C THR A 81 -3.51 9.86 -13.93
N ILE A 82 -4.72 9.35 -14.03
CA ILE A 82 -5.92 10.10 -14.39
C ILE A 82 -7.02 9.72 -13.40
N PHE A 83 -7.43 10.68 -12.55
CA PHE A 83 -8.51 10.48 -11.58
C PHE A 83 -9.85 10.80 -12.22
N ASP A 84 -10.79 9.85 -12.18
CA ASP A 84 -12.08 9.95 -12.87
C ASP A 84 -11.97 10.43 -14.33
N ASN A 85 -12.27 11.71 -14.60
CA ASN A 85 -12.15 12.37 -15.91
C ASN A 85 -11.34 13.68 -15.81
N GLU A 86 -10.51 13.81 -14.78
CA GLU A 86 -9.65 14.98 -14.57
C GLU A 86 -8.47 14.99 -15.56
N LYS A 87 -7.66 16.06 -15.52
CA LYS A 87 -6.44 16.14 -16.31
C LYS A 87 -5.43 15.09 -15.83
N PRO A 88 -4.55 14.58 -16.72
CA PRO A 88 -3.47 13.71 -16.30
C PRO A 88 -2.50 14.40 -15.33
N GLU A 89 -2.07 13.65 -14.32
CA GLU A 89 -1.14 14.06 -13.29
C GLU A 89 -0.06 13.00 -13.13
N THR A 90 1.14 13.40 -12.73
CA THR A 90 2.27 12.47 -12.61
C THR A 90 2.82 12.39 -11.19
N PHE A 91 3.26 11.19 -10.83
CA PHE A 91 3.90 10.93 -9.54
C PHE A 91 5.24 10.25 -9.73
N GLN A 92 6.23 10.74 -8.99
CA GLN A 92 7.60 10.22 -9.03
C GLN A 92 7.78 9.10 -8.00
N THR A 93 8.51 8.07 -8.41
CA THR A 93 8.87 6.93 -7.56
C THR A 93 10.36 6.92 -7.24
N ASN A 94 10.71 6.38 -6.07
CA ASN A 94 12.10 6.14 -5.70
C ASN A 94 12.65 4.86 -6.36
N SER A 95 13.90 4.49 -6.03
CA SER A 95 14.57 3.28 -6.55
C SER A 95 13.94 1.95 -6.14
N ARG A 96 12.89 1.95 -5.32
CA ARG A 96 12.11 0.76 -4.90
C ARG A 96 10.67 0.77 -5.43
N GLY A 97 10.34 1.79 -6.23
CA GLY A 97 9.01 2.01 -6.80
C GLY A 97 7.99 2.58 -5.83
N TYR A 98 8.43 3.24 -4.76
CA TYR A 98 7.57 3.91 -3.79
C TYR A 98 7.42 5.39 -4.11
N ILE A 99 6.19 5.88 -3.96
CA ILE A 99 5.92 7.30 -3.72
C ILE A 99 6.15 7.51 -2.22
N GLU A 100 7.29 8.09 -1.87
CA GLU A 100 7.73 8.29 -0.48
C GLU A 100 7.07 9.52 0.16
N SER A 101 7.28 9.68 1.46
CA SER A 101 6.69 10.79 2.23
C SER A 101 7.67 11.47 3.21
N SER A 102 8.97 11.16 3.13
CA SER A 102 9.99 11.52 4.12
C SER A 102 10.66 12.89 3.94
N SER A 103 10.44 13.57 2.81
CA SER A 103 10.87 14.96 2.60
C SER A 103 9.65 15.87 2.41
N ARG A 104 9.83 17.19 2.53
CA ARG A 104 8.74 18.17 2.38
C ARG A 104 7.99 18.03 1.05
N ALA A 105 8.73 17.87 -0.06
CA ALA A 105 8.14 17.73 -1.39
C ALA A 105 7.42 16.39 -1.53
N TRP A 106 8.04 15.30 -1.08
CA TRP A 106 7.46 13.96 -1.13
C TRP A 106 6.20 13.85 -0.26
N ALA A 107 6.23 14.43 0.94
CA ALA A 107 5.07 14.49 1.83
C ALA A 107 3.88 15.21 1.19
N SER A 108 4.10 16.34 0.52
CA SER A 108 3.04 17.06 -0.19
C SER A 108 2.43 16.19 -1.30
N ASN A 109 3.25 15.51 -2.10
CA ASN A 109 2.77 14.64 -3.18
C ASN A 109 2.04 13.41 -2.63
N PHE A 110 2.57 12.78 -1.58
CA PHE A 110 1.94 11.65 -0.91
C PHE A 110 0.57 12.01 -0.33
N THR A 111 0.49 13.09 0.45
CA THR A 111 -0.78 13.55 1.04
C THR A 111 -1.77 13.92 -0.05
N TYR A 112 -1.32 14.61 -1.10
CA TYR A 112 -2.16 14.95 -2.25
C TYR A 112 -2.72 13.69 -2.96
N LEU A 113 -1.89 12.67 -3.16
CA LEU A 113 -2.31 11.40 -3.74
C LEU A 113 -3.36 10.69 -2.88
N LEU A 114 -3.16 10.63 -1.56
CA LEU A 114 -4.16 10.04 -0.66
C LEU A 114 -5.47 10.83 -0.70
N GLU A 115 -5.43 12.16 -0.73
CA GLU A 115 -6.61 13.00 -0.88
C GLU A 115 -7.35 12.72 -2.21
N LYS A 116 -6.60 12.50 -3.30
CA LYS A 116 -7.19 12.07 -4.58
C LYS A 116 -7.87 10.71 -4.45
N PHE A 117 -7.22 9.73 -3.80
CA PHE A 117 -7.82 8.41 -3.54
C PHE A 117 -9.14 8.52 -2.77
N LYS A 118 -9.22 9.40 -1.76
CA LYS A 118 -10.42 9.56 -0.93
C LYS A 118 -11.59 10.22 -1.66
N LYS A 119 -11.32 11.11 -2.62
CA LYS A 119 -12.32 11.97 -3.26
C LYS A 119 -12.87 11.41 -4.58
N HIS A 120 -12.10 10.58 -5.27
CA HIS A 120 -12.43 10.09 -6.60
C HIS A 120 -13.01 8.68 -6.57
N ARG A 121 -13.57 8.23 -7.71
CA ARG A 121 -14.15 6.87 -7.82
C ARG A 121 -13.25 5.88 -8.54
N LYS A 122 -12.35 6.35 -9.40
CA LYS A 122 -11.37 5.53 -10.11
C LYS A 122 -10.08 6.29 -10.37
N VAL A 123 -8.99 5.55 -10.52
CA VAL A 123 -7.72 6.07 -11.04
C VAL A 123 -7.26 5.17 -12.17
N TYR A 124 -7.07 5.74 -13.35
CA TYR A 124 -6.31 5.11 -14.43
C TYR A 124 -4.83 5.39 -14.19
N VAL A 125 -4.01 4.35 -14.34
CA VAL A 125 -2.56 4.37 -14.11
C VAL A 125 -1.89 3.84 -15.35
N ARG A 126 -0.87 4.55 -15.85
CA ARG A 126 -0.04 4.12 -16.98
C ARG A 126 1.43 4.29 -16.66
N PHE A 127 2.17 3.23 -16.91
CA PHE A 127 3.62 3.19 -16.76
C PHE A 127 4.33 3.57 -18.08
N PRO A 128 5.61 3.98 -18.03
CA PRO A 128 6.37 4.38 -19.22
C PRO A 128 6.50 3.29 -20.29
N ASP A 129 6.47 2.02 -19.88
CA ASP A 129 6.50 0.85 -20.77
C ASP A 129 5.16 0.58 -21.49
N GLY A 130 4.13 1.38 -21.20
CA GLY A 130 2.79 1.26 -21.77
C GLY A 130 1.85 0.36 -20.99
N ASN A 131 2.31 -0.32 -19.93
CA ASN A 131 1.43 -1.09 -19.06
C ASN A 131 0.46 -0.16 -18.34
N GLU A 132 -0.81 -0.54 -18.31
CA GLU A 132 -1.87 0.27 -17.72
C GLU A 132 -2.91 -0.55 -16.96
N ALA A 133 -3.50 0.07 -15.95
CA ALA A 133 -4.62 -0.48 -15.20
C ALA A 133 -5.53 0.65 -14.70
N THR A 134 -6.81 0.35 -14.50
CA THR A 134 -7.75 1.25 -13.82
C THR A 134 -8.20 0.61 -12.53
N PHE A 135 -8.04 1.31 -11.42
CA PHE A 135 -8.44 0.84 -10.09
C PHE A 135 -9.69 1.58 -9.62
N THR A 136 -10.56 0.88 -8.91
CA THR A 136 -11.59 1.56 -8.12
C THR A 136 -10.97 2.28 -6.91
N LEU A 137 -11.53 3.44 -6.60
CA LEU A 137 -11.26 4.21 -5.38
C LEU A 137 -12.45 4.21 -4.42
N LYS A 138 -13.54 3.50 -4.77
CA LYS A 138 -14.69 3.34 -3.89
C LYS A 138 -14.27 2.62 -2.61
N GLY A 139 -14.47 3.27 -1.47
CA GLY A 139 -14.10 2.75 -0.15
C GLY A 139 -12.70 3.16 0.31
N ALA A 140 -11.90 3.85 -0.51
CA ALA A 140 -10.58 4.34 -0.13
C ALA A 140 -10.64 5.26 1.10
N SER A 141 -11.63 6.14 1.20
CA SER A 141 -11.81 7.03 2.37
C SER A 141 -12.15 6.31 3.67
N LYS A 142 -12.77 5.13 3.59
CA LYS A 142 -13.03 4.29 4.76
C LYS A 142 -11.79 3.49 5.16
N ALA A 143 -11.01 3.06 4.17
CA ALA A 143 -9.80 2.29 4.42
C ALA A 143 -8.68 3.19 4.96
N ILE A 144 -8.40 4.31 4.28
CA ILE A 144 -7.31 5.25 4.58
C ILE A 144 -7.76 6.22 5.68
N VAL A 145 -7.49 5.86 6.93
CA VAL A 145 -7.77 6.69 8.10
C VAL A 145 -6.62 7.69 8.32
N ASP A 146 -6.93 8.99 8.36
CA ASP A 146 -5.91 10.06 8.45
C ASP A 146 -5.05 10.00 9.72
N SER A 147 -5.64 9.61 10.85
CA SER A 147 -4.89 9.44 12.11
C SER A 147 -3.76 8.43 11.99
N ASP A 148 -3.90 7.47 11.07
CA ASP A 148 -3.01 6.32 10.96
C ASP A 148 -2.07 6.47 9.76
N CYS A 149 -2.41 7.30 8.78
CA CYS A 149 -1.71 7.43 7.50
C CYS A 149 -1.15 8.83 7.25
N LYS A 150 -0.30 9.30 8.16
CA LYS A 150 0.40 10.57 8.05
C LYS A 150 1.69 10.42 7.24
N ALA A 151 2.03 11.44 6.43
CA ALA A 151 3.32 11.50 5.75
C ALA A 151 4.48 11.57 6.78
N ALA A 152 5.55 10.81 6.51
CA ALA A 152 6.70 10.65 7.40
C ALA A 152 7.37 11.98 7.78
N PHE A 153 7.50 12.91 6.83
CA PHE A 153 8.09 14.22 7.04
C PHE A 153 7.39 15.02 8.16
N TYR A 154 6.08 14.84 8.35
CA TYR A 154 5.31 15.61 9.32
C TYR A 154 5.42 15.09 10.76
N TYR A 155 6.22 14.06 11.01
CA TYR A 155 6.55 13.60 12.37
C TYR A 155 7.70 14.39 13.00
N TYR A 156 8.41 15.19 12.21
CA TYR A 156 9.53 16.02 12.63
C TYR A 156 9.14 17.50 12.74
#